data_AF-A0A9N7YLC9-F1
#
_entry.id   AF-A0A9N7YLC9-F1
#
_cell.length_a   1.000
_cell.length_b   1.000
_cell.length_c   1.000
_cell.angle_alpha   90.00
_cell.angle_beta   90.00
_cell.angle_gamma   90.00
#
_symmetry.space_group_name_H-M   'P 1'
#
loop_
_entity.id
_entity.type
_entity.pdbx_description
1 polymer ?
#
loop_
_entity_poly.entity_id
_entity_poly.type
_entity_poly.pdbx_seq_one_letter_code
_entity_poly.pdbx_strand_id
1 'polypeptide(L)'
;MLDRVSSPDPETNEGSTAEPRRGPHSIFEKYKRRQTSDVVIMEKKTEKLSLKREVGLAGAVSLIGGTMIGSGIFMSPQTVISTIGSPGASLVVWACCGVLVIMASFCYAELGTVIRESGGEYIYILRTAGPVVAFMLIFSSVLFVRPAGVAGIALSFAQYVVAPFYPDCPPPELLVKFMAAAAIITLATVNCLNVRFAMSLQVFFMVVKVLALAVIIIGGMVMLVRGNNESFKDSFENTNVGINPIGIAFYQGLWSYDGWNNLNYVTEELKRPEVSERR
;
A
#
# COMPACT_ATOMS: atom_id res chain seq x y z
N MET A 1 -43.02 -88.08 33.39
CA MET A 1 -41.64 -87.57 33.49
C MET A 1 -41.68 -86.40 34.46
N LEU A 2 -41.75 -86.71 35.75
CA LEU A 2 -40.61 -86.73 36.70
C LEU A 2 -40.10 -85.30 36.93
N ASP A 3 -40.59 -84.60 37.97
CA ASP A 3 -40.03 -84.53 39.35
C ASP A 3 -39.11 -83.27 39.46
N ARG A 4 -39.09 -82.41 40.48
CA ARG A 4 -39.83 -82.20 41.74
C ARG A 4 -39.21 -80.98 42.48
N VAL A 5 -39.97 -80.34 43.39
CA VAL A 5 -39.52 -79.69 44.68
C VAL A 5 -38.84 -78.29 44.56
N SER A 6 -39.06 -77.24 45.36
CA SER A 6 -39.91 -76.86 46.52
C SER A 6 -39.69 -75.35 46.83
N SER A 7 -40.72 -74.66 47.34
CA SER A 7 -40.84 -73.32 47.98
C SER A 7 -39.96 -73.12 49.24
N PRO A 8 -39.86 -71.94 49.95
CA PRO A 8 -40.83 -70.81 50.11
C PRO A 8 -40.28 -69.33 50.16
N ASP A 9 -41.20 -68.34 50.26
CA ASP A 9 -41.00 -66.88 50.44
C ASP A 9 -40.31 -66.47 51.77
N PRO A 10 -39.78 -65.22 51.92
CA PRO A 10 -40.59 -64.15 52.54
C PRO A 10 -40.31 -62.69 52.06
N GLU A 11 -41.22 -61.80 52.47
CA GLU A 11 -41.23 -60.33 52.36
C GLU A 11 -39.91 -59.62 52.71
N THR A 12 -39.60 -58.48 52.05
CA THR A 12 -39.11 -57.25 52.72
C THR A 12 -39.21 -55.99 51.86
N ASN A 13 -39.42 -54.89 52.59
CA ASN A 13 -39.73 -53.52 52.23
C ASN A 13 -38.44 -52.67 52.14
N GLU A 14 -38.14 -52.03 51.01
CA GLU A 14 -37.15 -50.94 50.88
C GLU A 14 -37.64 -50.01 49.76
N GLY A 15 -37.73 -48.69 49.87
CA GLY A 15 -36.91 -47.75 50.61
C GLY A 15 -36.65 -46.58 49.66
N SER A 16 -37.38 -45.48 49.86
CA SER A 16 -37.23 -44.20 49.13
C SER A 16 -35.76 -43.75 49.08
N THR A 17 -35.09 -43.88 47.94
CA THR A 17 -33.77 -43.29 47.71
C THR A 17 -33.92 -41.83 47.30
N ALA A 18 -33.77 -40.94 48.29
CA ALA A 18 -33.69 -39.51 48.10
C ALA A 18 -32.43 -39.11 47.32
N GLU A 19 -32.58 -38.31 46.27
CA GLU A 19 -31.47 -37.63 45.61
C GLU A 19 -30.69 -36.76 46.61
N PRO A 20 -29.35 -36.74 46.58
CA PRO A 20 -28.57 -35.88 47.46
C PRO A 20 -28.78 -34.41 47.06
N ARG A 21 -29.31 -33.61 48.00
CA ARG A 21 -29.50 -32.16 47.86
C ARG A 21 -28.17 -31.49 47.51
N ARG A 22 -28.03 -31.00 46.27
CA ARG A 22 -26.90 -30.17 45.84
C ARG A 22 -26.90 -28.87 46.64
N GLY A 23 -25.92 -28.72 47.54
CA GLY A 23 -25.72 -27.48 48.27
C GLY A 23 -25.28 -26.31 47.36
N PRO A 24 -25.51 -25.05 47.78
CA PRO A 24 -25.19 -23.83 47.03
C PRO A 24 -23.70 -23.71 46.67
N HIS A 25 -22.82 -24.41 47.40
CA HIS A 25 -21.39 -24.49 47.12
C HIS A 25 -21.06 -25.09 45.74
N SER A 26 -21.89 -26.02 45.24
CA SER A 26 -21.67 -26.69 43.94
C SER A 26 -21.99 -25.80 42.74
N ILE A 27 -22.93 -24.85 42.91
CA ILE A 27 -23.29 -23.87 41.89
C ILE A 27 -22.21 -22.80 41.81
N PHE A 28 -21.70 -22.35 42.96
CA PHE A 28 -20.63 -21.36 43.03
C PHE A 28 -19.34 -21.83 42.37
N GLU A 29 -18.96 -23.11 42.56
CA GLU A 29 -17.82 -23.69 41.86
C GLU A 29 -18.04 -23.83 40.35
N LYS A 30 -19.25 -24.19 39.91
CA LYS A 30 -19.58 -24.22 38.47
C LYS A 30 -19.52 -22.83 37.85
N TYR A 31 -19.95 -21.82 38.58
CA TYR A 31 -19.91 -20.42 38.12
C TYR A 31 -18.47 -19.89 38.06
N LYS A 32 -17.66 -20.20 39.07
CA LYS A 32 -16.23 -19.85 39.09
C LYS A 32 -15.47 -20.56 37.98
N ARG A 33 -15.69 -21.87 37.76
CA ARG A 33 -15.12 -22.62 36.63
C ARG A 33 -15.54 -22.07 35.28
N ARG A 34 -16.81 -21.70 35.10
CA ARG A 34 -17.28 -21.04 33.86
C ARG A 34 -16.60 -19.70 33.66
N GLN A 35 -16.55 -18.82 34.66
CA GLN A 35 -15.84 -17.54 34.55
C GLN A 35 -14.35 -17.71 34.26
N THR A 36 -13.66 -18.65 34.92
CA THR A 36 -12.24 -18.90 34.64
C THR A 36 -12.04 -19.49 33.24
N SER A 37 -12.93 -20.38 32.78
CA SER A 37 -12.91 -20.87 31.39
C SER A 37 -13.22 -19.79 30.36
N ASP A 38 -14.18 -18.90 30.64
CA ASP A 38 -14.54 -17.80 29.74
C ASP A 38 -13.43 -16.75 29.67
N VAL A 39 -12.76 -16.44 30.80
CA VAL A 39 -11.59 -15.55 30.83
C VAL A 39 -10.39 -16.18 30.12
N VAL A 40 -10.13 -17.48 30.30
CA VAL A 40 -9.03 -18.19 29.61
C VAL A 40 -9.33 -18.36 28.11
N ILE A 41 -10.59 -18.49 27.70
CA ILE A 41 -10.97 -18.54 26.28
C ILE A 41 -10.92 -17.16 25.63
N MET A 42 -11.26 -16.09 26.36
CA MET A 42 -11.09 -14.71 25.88
C MET A 42 -9.62 -14.31 25.75
N GLU A 43 -8.75 -14.76 26.65
CA GLU A 43 -7.31 -14.48 26.57
C GLU A 43 -6.62 -15.26 25.42
N LYS A 44 -7.19 -16.39 25.00
CA LYS A 44 -6.63 -17.25 23.94
C LYS A 44 -7.07 -16.89 22.52
N LYS A 45 -7.95 -15.89 22.33
CA LYS A 45 -8.46 -15.51 21.00
C LYS A 45 -8.20 -14.05 20.63
N THR A 46 -7.04 -13.53 20.98
CA THR A 46 -6.38 -12.55 20.09
C THR A 46 -5.53 -13.37 19.13
N GLU A 47 -6.16 -14.08 18.19
CA GLU A 47 -5.42 -14.51 17.00
C GLU A 47 -4.84 -13.24 16.40
N LYS A 48 -3.52 -13.05 16.51
CA LYS A 48 -2.82 -12.12 15.63
C LYS A 48 -3.23 -12.54 14.22
N LEU A 49 -4.02 -11.71 13.55
CA LEU A 49 -4.34 -11.85 12.14
C LEU A 49 -3.01 -11.82 11.38
N SER A 50 -2.36 -12.97 11.24
CA SER A 50 -1.07 -13.07 10.55
C SER A 50 -1.37 -13.23 9.07
N LEU A 51 -0.92 -12.28 8.26
CA LEU A 51 -1.05 -12.37 6.82
C LEU A 51 -0.24 -13.56 6.28
N LYS A 52 -0.79 -14.25 5.28
CA LYS A 52 -0.12 -15.43 4.70
C LYS A 52 1.08 -14.96 3.88
N ARG A 53 2.28 -15.41 4.24
CA ARG A 53 3.52 -15.10 3.52
C ARG A 53 3.53 -15.74 2.13
N GLU A 54 3.01 -15.05 1.12
CA GLU A 54 2.92 -15.53 -0.26
C GLU A 54 3.82 -14.76 -1.24
N VAL A 55 4.25 -13.53 -0.90
CA VAL A 55 5.01 -12.66 -1.80
C VAL A 55 6.49 -13.03 -1.79
N GLY A 56 6.97 -13.68 -2.84
CA GLY A 56 8.40 -13.93 -3.05
C GLY A 56 9.16 -12.71 -3.59
N LEU A 57 10.48 -12.82 -3.76
CA LEU A 57 11.34 -11.74 -4.28
C LEU A 57 10.84 -11.15 -5.61
N ALA A 58 10.46 -12.00 -6.57
CA ALA A 58 9.92 -11.55 -7.85
C ALA A 58 8.59 -10.79 -7.69
N GLY A 59 7.75 -11.20 -6.74
CA GLY A 59 6.52 -10.50 -6.39
C GLY A 59 6.78 -9.14 -5.73
N ALA A 60 7.77 -9.06 -4.85
CA ALA A 60 8.20 -7.82 -4.20
C ALA A 60 8.77 -6.81 -5.21
N VAL A 61 9.64 -7.24 -6.12
CA VAL A 61 10.17 -6.40 -7.21
C VAL A 61 9.06 -5.94 -8.15
N SER A 62 8.15 -6.84 -8.53
CA SER A 62 7.00 -6.47 -9.35
C SER A 62 6.05 -5.50 -8.65
N LEU A 63 5.88 -5.62 -7.33
CA LEU A 63 5.06 -4.72 -6.53
C LEU A 63 5.69 -3.33 -6.49
N ILE A 64 6.97 -3.24 -6.10
CA ILE A 64 7.70 -1.96 -6.05
C ILE A 64 7.73 -1.31 -7.44
N GLY A 65 8.13 -2.05 -8.47
CA GLY A 65 8.20 -1.53 -9.84
C GLY A 65 6.84 -1.09 -10.36
N GLY A 66 5.77 -1.83 -10.05
CA GLY A 66 4.40 -1.47 -10.42
C GLY A 66 3.85 -0.26 -9.68
N THR A 67 4.32 0.03 -8.46
CA THR A 67 3.90 1.20 -7.70
C THR A 67 4.75 2.44 -7.94
N MET A 68 6.07 2.28 -8.12
CA MET A 68 7.00 3.40 -8.38
C MET A 68 6.84 3.93 -9.81
N ILE A 69 6.65 3.06 -10.80
CA ILE A 69 6.49 3.48 -12.20
C ILE A 69 5.06 4.01 -12.38
N GLY A 70 4.88 5.26 -11.98
CA GLY A 70 3.60 5.96 -11.96
C GLY A 70 3.37 6.84 -13.19
N SER A 71 2.32 7.67 -13.09
CA SER A 71 2.06 8.73 -14.07
C SER A 71 3.01 9.93 -13.95
N GLY A 72 3.79 10.02 -12.86
CA GLY A 72 4.70 11.14 -12.59
C GLY A 72 5.66 11.40 -13.73
N ILE A 73 6.25 10.35 -14.31
CA ILE A 73 7.21 10.48 -15.42
C ILE A 73 6.64 11.12 -16.68
N PHE A 74 5.32 11.12 -16.88
CA PHE A 74 4.70 11.80 -18.03
C PHE A 74 4.52 13.30 -17.76
N MET A 75 4.33 13.70 -16.50
CA MET A 75 4.01 15.09 -16.10
C MET A 75 5.24 15.86 -15.61
N SER A 76 5.99 15.28 -14.69
CA SER A 76 7.08 15.96 -13.99
C SER A 76 8.20 16.47 -14.90
N PRO A 77 8.57 15.82 -16.03
CA PRO A 77 9.62 16.36 -16.90
C PRO A 77 9.32 17.77 -17.42
N GLN A 78 8.06 18.06 -17.77
CA GLN A 78 7.65 19.39 -18.25
C GLN A 78 7.84 20.45 -17.17
N THR A 79 7.45 20.16 -15.93
CA THR A 79 7.63 21.09 -14.81
C THR A 79 9.09 21.26 -14.42
N VAL A 80 9.88 20.17 -14.41
CA VAL A 80 11.31 20.21 -14.08
C VAL A 80 12.07 21.08 -15.09
N ILE A 81 11.87 20.85 -16.39
CA ILE A 81 12.60 21.60 -17.43
C ILE A 81 12.16 23.06 -17.53
N SER A 82 10.86 23.36 -17.39
CA SER A 82 10.37 24.75 -17.41
C SER A 82 10.81 25.55 -16.20
N THR A 83 11.07 24.89 -15.07
CA THR A 83 11.54 25.54 -13.85
C THR A 83 13.05 25.75 -13.84
N ILE A 84 13.83 24.73 -14.23
CA ILE A 84 15.30 24.78 -14.24
C ILE A 84 15.83 25.54 -15.47
N GLY A 85 15.13 25.50 -16.60
CA GLY A 85 15.47 26.22 -17.82
C GLY A 85 16.43 25.48 -18.77
N SER A 86 17.20 24.49 -18.29
CA SER A 86 18.19 23.78 -19.12
C SER A 86 18.01 22.24 -19.10
N PRO A 87 18.20 21.56 -20.25
CA PRO A 87 18.08 20.09 -20.33
C PRO A 87 19.10 19.34 -19.46
N GLY A 88 20.36 19.79 -19.47
CA GLY A 88 21.46 19.18 -18.73
C GLY A 88 21.26 19.26 -17.23
N ALA A 89 20.88 20.42 -16.69
CA ALA A 89 20.60 20.55 -15.26
C ALA A 89 19.32 19.79 -14.85
N SER A 90 18.33 19.68 -15.75
CA SER A 90 17.15 18.83 -15.51
C SER A 90 17.54 17.36 -15.31
N LEU A 91 18.41 16.82 -16.16
CA LEU A 91 18.92 15.45 -16.01
C LEU A 91 19.73 15.26 -14.72
N VAL A 92 20.51 16.26 -14.31
CA VAL A 92 21.21 16.23 -13.01
C VAL A 92 20.22 16.15 -11.85
N VAL A 93 19.15 16.95 -11.87
CA VAL A 93 18.12 16.91 -10.82
C VAL A 93 17.43 15.54 -10.77
N TRP A 94 17.10 14.95 -11.92
CA TRP A 94 16.57 13.58 -11.97
C TRP A 94 17.52 12.54 -11.36
N ALA A 95 18.81 12.61 -11.72
CA ALA A 95 19.83 11.71 -11.15
C ALA A 95 19.96 11.90 -9.62
N CYS A 96 19.99 13.15 -9.14
CA CYS A 96 20.03 13.44 -7.71
C CYS A 96 18.79 12.93 -6.97
N CYS A 97 17.59 13.10 -7.52
CA CYS A 97 16.36 12.55 -6.94
C CYS A 97 16.43 11.01 -6.83
N GLY A 98 16.93 10.33 -7.87
CA GLY A 98 17.11 8.88 -7.86
C GLY A 98 18.08 8.42 -6.76
N VAL A 99 19.22 9.09 -6.60
CA VAL A 99 20.19 8.78 -5.54
C VAL A 99 19.58 8.98 -4.15
N LEU A 100 18.85 10.08 -3.93
CA LEU A 100 18.18 10.36 -2.66
C LEU A 100 17.15 9.27 -2.32
N VAL A 101 16.36 8.83 -3.31
CA VAL A 101 15.35 7.78 -3.11
C VAL A 101 15.99 6.43 -2.82
N ILE A 102 17.12 6.10 -3.45
CA ILE A 102 17.88 4.88 -3.12
C ILE A 102 18.37 4.92 -1.67
N MET A 103 18.95 6.04 -1.24
CA MET A 103 19.40 6.20 0.15
C MET A 103 18.24 6.09 1.13
N ALA A 104 17.12 6.76 0.86
CA ALA A 104 15.91 6.68 1.69
C ALA A 104 15.35 5.25 1.74
N SER A 105 15.36 4.54 0.62
CA SER A 105 14.89 3.16 0.52
C SER A 105 15.73 2.21 1.37
N PHE A 106 17.06 2.38 1.40
CA PHE A 106 17.92 1.59 2.28
C PHE A 106 17.67 1.89 3.76
N CYS A 107 17.50 3.15 4.16
CA CYS A 107 17.13 3.48 5.54
C CYS A 107 15.79 2.84 5.93
N TYR A 108 14.81 2.84 5.02
CA TYR A 108 13.52 2.22 5.27
C TYR A 108 13.57 0.69 5.26
N ALA A 109 14.42 0.09 4.43
CA ALA A 109 14.65 -1.35 4.43
C ALA A 109 15.25 -1.81 5.76
N GLU A 110 16.24 -1.08 6.30
CA GLU A 110 16.77 -1.37 7.63
C GLU A 110 15.67 -1.28 8.70
N LEU A 111 14.85 -0.24 8.63
CA LEU A 111 13.75 -0.04 9.58
C LEU A 111 12.69 -1.16 9.49
N GLY A 112 12.36 -1.63 8.29
CA GLY A 112 11.46 -2.77 8.05
C GLY A 112 12.00 -4.10 8.57
N THR A 113 13.32 -4.30 8.54
CA THR A 113 13.94 -5.48 9.16
C THR A 113 13.93 -5.43 10.70
N VAL A 114 13.98 -4.23 11.29
CA VAL A 114 13.97 -4.03 12.75
C VAL A 114 12.55 -4.10 13.30
N ILE A 115 11.60 -3.41 12.66
CA ILE A 115 10.20 -3.33 13.08
C ILE A 115 9.34 -4.12 12.09
N ARG A 116 9.14 -5.41 12.39
CA ARG A 116 8.52 -6.39 11.50
C ARG A 116 7.00 -6.49 11.69
N GLU A 117 6.36 -5.33 11.69
CA GLU A 117 4.91 -5.18 11.80
C GLU A 117 4.40 -4.45 10.57
N SER A 118 3.24 -4.87 10.05
CA SER A 118 2.63 -4.19 8.90
C SER A 118 2.03 -2.84 9.30
N GLY A 119 2.20 -1.84 8.43
CA GLY A 119 1.69 -0.48 8.65
C GLY A 119 2.68 0.62 8.28
N GLY A 120 3.90 0.27 7.86
CA GLY A 120 4.90 1.19 7.33
C GLY A 120 5.22 2.34 8.28
N GLU A 121 5.18 3.56 7.77
CA GLU A 121 5.54 4.79 8.48
C GLU A 121 4.79 4.97 9.79
N TYR A 122 3.51 4.60 9.83
CA TYR A 122 2.68 4.76 11.03
C TYR A 122 3.26 3.95 12.20
N ILE A 123 3.61 2.69 11.97
CA ILE A 123 4.14 1.80 13.01
C ILE A 123 5.54 2.25 13.45
N TYR A 124 6.36 2.70 12.50
CA TYR A 124 7.71 3.21 12.77
C TYR A 124 7.66 4.41 13.72
N ILE A 125 6.77 5.37 13.46
CA ILE A 125 6.56 6.54 14.31
C ILE A 125 5.88 6.16 15.62
N LEU A 126 4.92 5.22 15.61
CA LEU A 126 4.26 4.73 16.80
C LEU A 126 5.25 4.15 17.80
N ARG A 127 6.26 3.41 17.30
CA ARG A 127 7.27 2.75 18.15
C ARG A 127 8.37 3.70 18.63
N THR A 128 8.69 4.74 17.87
CA THR A 128 9.81 5.65 18.17
C THR A 128 9.38 6.95 18.87
N ALA A 129 8.28 7.56 18.42
CA ALA A 129 7.79 8.87 18.89
C ALA A 129 6.47 8.77 19.69
N GLY A 130 5.84 7.60 19.71
CA GLY A 130 4.64 7.33 20.50
C GLY A 130 3.32 7.63 19.77
N PRO A 131 2.18 7.40 20.44
CA PRO A 131 0.86 7.35 19.80
C PRO A 131 0.36 8.71 19.30
N VAL A 132 0.72 9.82 19.96
CA VAL A 132 0.24 11.16 19.58
C VAL A 132 0.83 11.59 18.23
N VAL A 133 2.14 11.42 18.04
CA VAL A 133 2.82 11.78 16.78
C VAL A 133 2.38 10.85 15.65
N ALA A 134 2.23 9.56 15.94
CA ALA A 134 1.72 8.58 14.97
C ALA A 134 0.29 8.91 14.53
N PHE A 135 -0.56 9.35 15.46
CA PHE A 135 -1.91 9.83 15.14
C PHE A 135 -1.88 11.07 14.25
N MET A 136 -1.04 12.07 14.55
CA MET A 136 -0.91 13.28 13.71
C MET A 136 -0.45 12.93 12.29
N LEU A 137 0.48 11.99 12.13
CA LEU A 137 0.95 11.51 10.83
C LEU A 137 -0.19 10.88 10.04
N ILE A 138 -0.87 9.87 10.60
CA ILE A 138 -1.92 9.17 9.85
C ILE A 138 -3.13 10.08 9.59
N PHE A 139 -3.47 10.96 10.53
CA PHE A 139 -4.54 11.95 10.37
C PHE A 139 -4.23 12.89 9.20
N SER A 140 -3.01 13.43 9.14
CA SER A 140 -2.60 14.33 8.06
C SER A 140 -2.53 13.60 6.72
N SER A 141 -2.04 12.36 6.73
CA SER A 141 -1.95 11.53 5.53
C SER A 141 -3.32 11.18 4.94
N VAL A 142 -4.29 10.80 5.78
CA VAL A 142 -5.63 10.40 5.32
C VAL A 142 -6.46 11.59 4.87
N LEU A 143 -6.38 12.74 5.57
CA LEU A 143 -7.21 13.90 5.23
C LEU A 143 -6.62 14.78 4.13
N PHE A 144 -5.30 14.92 4.05
CA PHE A 144 -4.67 15.87 3.14
C PHE A 144 -3.84 15.18 2.06
N VAL A 145 -2.85 14.36 2.45
CA VAL A 145 -1.85 13.86 1.50
C VAL A 145 -2.47 12.90 0.47
N ARG A 146 -3.19 11.86 0.92
CA ARG A 146 -3.78 10.85 0.03
C ARG A 146 -4.85 11.44 -0.89
N PRO A 147 -5.84 12.24 -0.40
CA PRO A 147 -6.83 12.86 -1.27
C PRO A 147 -6.21 13.84 -2.27
N ALA A 148 -5.24 14.67 -1.85
CA ALA A 148 -4.55 15.58 -2.75
C ALA A 148 -3.78 14.83 -3.84
N GLY A 149 -3.14 13.70 -3.50
CA GLY A 149 -2.44 12.89 -4.49
C GLY A 149 -3.37 12.27 -5.53
N VAL A 150 -4.51 11.71 -5.09
CA VAL A 150 -5.54 11.18 -6.01
C VAL A 150 -6.08 12.30 -6.91
N ALA A 151 -6.35 13.49 -6.35
CA ALA A 151 -6.80 14.65 -7.12
C ALA A 151 -5.75 15.09 -8.17
N GLY A 152 -4.47 15.15 -7.80
CA GLY A 152 -3.38 15.51 -8.71
C GLY A 152 -3.24 14.54 -9.88
N ILE A 153 -3.31 13.23 -9.61
CA ILE A 153 -3.28 12.20 -10.65
C ILE A 153 -4.52 12.29 -11.55
N ALA A 154 -5.71 12.50 -10.99
CA ALA A 154 -6.95 12.61 -11.75
C ALA A 154 -6.98 13.86 -12.65
N LEU A 155 -6.47 15.00 -12.15
CA LEU A 155 -6.32 16.22 -12.96
C LEU A 155 -5.35 16.01 -14.12
N SER A 156 -4.22 15.33 -13.86
CA SER A 156 -3.25 15.00 -14.90
C SER A 156 -3.87 14.10 -15.98
N PHE A 157 -4.61 13.06 -15.56
CA PHE A 157 -5.35 12.20 -16.47
C PHE A 157 -6.35 12.99 -17.32
N ALA A 158 -7.13 13.87 -16.70
CA ALA A 158 -8.11 14.69 -17.40
C ALA A 158 -7.45 15.64 -18.42
N GLN A 159 -6.29 16.23 -18.09
CA GLN A 159 -5.54 17.05 -19.03
C GLN A 159 -5.13 16.26 -20.28
N TYR A 160 -4.59 15.06 -20.12
CA TYR A 160 -4.20 14.22 -21.27
C TYR A 160 -5.39 13.74 -22.10
N VAL A 161 -6.53 13.45 -21.48
CA VAL A 161 -7.74 13.02 -22.20
C VAL A 161 -8.36 14.16 -22.98
N VAL A 162 -8.36 15.38 -22.42
CA VAL A 162 -9.02 16.53 -23.04
C VAL A 162 -8.11 17.23 -24.07
N ALA A 163 -6.78 17.20 -23.89
CA ALA A 163 -5.83 17.90 -24.76
C ALA A 163 -6.01 17.65 -26.28
N PRO A 164 -6.27 16.42 -26.77
CA PRO A 164 -6.47 16.18 -28.20
C PRO A 164 -7.67 16.90 -28.82
N PHE A 165 -8.68 17.26 -28.01
CA PHE A 165 -9.87 17.99 -28.47
C PHE A 165 -9.66 19.51 -28.54
N TYR A 166 -8.53 20.00 -27.99
CA TYR A 166 -8.17 21.41 -27.94
C TYR A 166 -6.71 21.59 -28.40
N PRO A 167 -6.39 21.33 -29.68
CA PRO A 167 -5.01 21.38 -30.18
C PRO A 167 -4.42 22.80 -30.16
N ASP A 168 -5.23 23.82 -30.45
CA ASP A 168 -4.77 25.21 -30.63
C ASP A 168 -5.04 26.12 -29.42
N CYS A 169 -5.70 25.61 -28.38
CA CYS A 169 -6.06 26.40 -27.21
C CYS A 169 -6.02 25.59 -25.91
N PRO A 170 -5.77 26.23 -24.76
CA PRO A 170 -5.80 25.52 -23.49
C PRO A 170 -7.23 25.03 -23.19
N PRO A 171 -7.40 23.77 -22.73
CA PRO A 171 -8.71 23.24 -22.42
C PRO A 171 -9.36 24.01 -21.24
N PRO A 172 -10.68 24.25 -21.26
CA PRO A 172 -11.35 24.96 -20.17
C PRO A 172 -11.15 24.25 -18.81
N GLU A 173 -10.72 24.98 -17.78
CA GLU A 173 -10.44 24.39 -16.47
C GLU A 173 -11.62 23.62 -15.88
N LEU A 174 -12.83 24.13 -16.10
CA LEU A 174 -14.05 23.51 -15.58
C LEU A 174 -14.27 22.12 -16.19
N LEU A 175 -13.99 21.97 -17.48
CA LEU A 175 -14.09 20.68 -18.18
C LEU A 175 -13.07 19.68 -17.62
N VAL A 176 -11.81 20.11 -17.44
CA VAL A 176 -10.76 19.28 -16.85
C VAL A 176 -11.14 18.83 -15.44
N LYS A 177 -11.69 19.73 -14.61
CA LYS A 177 -12.14 19.41 -13.24
C LYS A 177 -13.31 18.41 -13.24
N PHE A 178 -14.30 18.57 -14.12
CA PHE A 178 -15.40 17.62 -14.24
C PHE A 178 -14.93 16.24 -14.72
N MET A 179 -14.02 16.19 -15.70
CA MET A 179 -13.45 14.93 -16.19
C MET A 179 -12.61 14.23 -15.10
N ALA A 180 -11.84 14.98 -14.31
CA ALA A 180 -11.09 14.43 -13.19
C ALA A 180 -12.03 13.86 -12.11
N ALA A 181 -13.09 14.59 -11.75
CA ALA A 181 -14.10 14.12 -10.79
C ALA A 181 -14.81 12.86 -11.29
N ALA A 182 -15.20 12.82 -12.57
CA ALA A 182 -15.81 11.65 -13.20
C ALA A 182 -14.87 10.43 -13.17
N ALA A 183 -13.58 10.63 -13.44
CA ALA A 183 -12.58 9.56 -13.37
C ALA A 183 -12.45 9.00 -11.94
N ILE A 184 -12.38 9.87 -10.92
CA ILE A 184 -12.33 9.46 -9.51
C ILE A 184 -13.57 8.64 -9.14
N ILE A 185 -14.77 9.15 -9.44
CA ILE A 185 -16.03 8.48 -9.10
C ILE A 185 -16.13 7.12 -9.81
N THR A 186 -15.74 7.07 -11.08
CA THR A 186 -15.76 5.82 -11.87
C THR A 186 -14.82 4.78 -11.27
N LEU A 187 -13.57 5.16 -10.99
CA LEU A 187 -12.59 4.25 -10.40
C LEU A 187 -13.00 3.84 -8.97
N ALA A 188 -13.52 4.76 -8.15
CA ALA A 188 -14.03 4.44 -6.83
C ALA A 188 -15.18 3.42 -6.92
N THR A 189 -16.13 3.63 -7.83
CA THR A 189 -17.25 2.71 -8.06
C THR A 189 -16.76 1.32 -8.49
N VAL A 190 -15.81 1.25 -9.42
CA VAL A 190 -15.21 -0.02 -9.87
C VAL A 190 -14.53 -0.75 -8.70
N ASN A 191 -13.76 -0.02 -7.88
CA ASN A 191 -13.10 -0.59 -6.70
C ASN A 191 -14.11 -1.09 -5.66
N CYS A 192 -15.24 -0.42 -5.47
CA CYS A 192 -16.29 -0.83 -4.53
C CYS A 192 -17.12 -2.02 -5.03
N LEU A 193 -17.34 -2.15 -6.34
CA LEU A 193 -18.21 -3.20 -6.90
C LEU A 193 -17.48 -4.52 -7.14
N ASN A 194 -16.26 -4.48 -7.69
CA ASN A 194 -15.53 -5.71 -8.04
C ASN A 194 -14.02 -5.52 -7.98
N VAL A 195 -13.44 -5.89 -6.83
CA VAL A 195 -11.98 -5.81 -6.61
C VAL A 195 -11.17 -6.65 -7.60
N ARG A 196 -11.70 -7.79 -8.08
CA ARG A 196 -10.97 -8.63 -9.05
C ARG A 196 -10.86 -7.94 -10.41
N PHE A 197 -11.93 -7.26 -10.82
CA PHE A 197 -11.91 -6.45 -12.03
C PHE A 197 -10.99 -5.23 -11.87
N ALA A 198 -11.02 -4.55 -10.73
CA ALA A 198 -10.11 -3.44 -10.43
C ALA A 198 -8.63 -3.87 -10.49
N MET A 199 -8.28 -5.02 -9.92
CA MET A 199 -6.93 -5.59 -10.01
C MET A 199 -6.53 -5.91 -11.45
N SER A 200 -7.45 -6.47 -12.25
CA SER A 200 -7.17 -6.74 -13.67
C SER A 200 -6.93 -5.47 -14.48
N LEU A 201 -7.71 -4.40 -14.23
CA LEU A 201 -7.49 -3.08 -14.84
C LEU A 201 -6.14 -2.49 -14.45
N GLN A 202 -5.74 -2.61 -13.18
CA GLN A 202 -4.44 -2.13 -12.71
C GLN A 202 -3.29 -2.82 -13.46
N VAL A 203 -3.34 -4.14 -13.61
CA VAL A 203 -2.32 -4.91 -14.37
C VAL A 203 -2.30 -4.47 -15.83
N PHE A 204 -3.47 -4.31 -16.46
CA PHE A 204 -3.57 -3.81 -17.83
C PHE A 204 -2.90 -2.44 -17.99
N PHE A 205 -3.23 -1.47 -17.14
CA PHE A 205 -2.63 -0.13 -17.19
C PHE A 205 -1.13 -0.16 -16.90
N MET A 206 -0.65 -1.06 -16.04
CA MET A 206 0.78 -1.25 -15.80
C MET A 206 1.51 -1.71 -17.07
N VAL A 207 0.99 -2.71 -17.78
CA VAL A 207 1.56 -3.18 -19.05
C VAL A 207 1.55 -2.06 -20.09
N VAL A 208 0.44 -1.34 -20.25
CA VAL A 208 0.34 -0.22 -21.20
C VAL A 208 1.36 0.87 -20.91
N LYS A 209 1.53 1.24 -19.63
CA LYS A 209 2.52 2.25 -19.21
C LYS A 209 3.95 1.82 -19.52
N VAL A 210 4.30 0.57 -19.22
CA VAL A 210 5.65 0.04 -19.50
C VAL A 210 5.91 0.02 -21.02
N LEU A 211 4.93 -0.36 -21.83
CA LEU A 211 5.04 -0.32 -23.29
C LEU A 211 5.21 1.12 -23.81
N ALA A 212 4.44 2.08 -23.28
CA ALA A 212 4.56 3.49 -23.66
C ALA A 212 5.97 4.03 -23.35
N LEU A 213 6.53 3.70 -22.18
CA LEU A 213 7.89 4.07 -21.81
C LEU A 213 8.93 3.41 -22.72
N ALA A 214 8.75 2.14 -23.08
CA ALA A 214 9.63 1.45 -24.03
C ALA A 214 9.66 2.15 -25.39
N VAL A 215 8.50 2.58 -25.90
CA VAL A 215 8.40 3.35 -27.16
C VAL A 215 9.15 4.68 -27.05
N ILE A 216 8.99 5.42 -25.94
CA ILE A 216 9.68 6.69 -25.72
C ILE A 216 11.21 6.48 -25.68
N ILE A 217 11.69 5.47 -24.96
CA ILE A 217 13.12 5.16 -24.83
C ILE A 217 13.71 4.78 -26.19
N ILE A 218 13.06 3.87 -26.92
CA ILE A 218 13.52 3.41 -28.24
C ILE A 218 13.50 4.58 -29.24
N GLY A 219 12.41 5.36 -29.27
CA GLY A 219 12.30 6.53 -30.13
C GLY A 219 13.38 7.57 -29.86
N GLY A 220 13.67 7.85 -28.58
CA GLY A 220 14.75 8.72 -28.16
C GLY A 220 16.12 8.23 -28.61
N MET A 221 16.42 6.94 -28.43
CA MET A 221 17.67 6.33 -28.90
C MET A 221 17.84 6.43 -30.42
N VAL A 222 16.77 6.16 -31.19
CA VAL A 222 16.81 6.28 -32.66
C VAL A 222 17.10 7.72 -33.10
N MET A 223 16.48 8.72 -32.46
CA MET A 223 16.73 10.13 -32.76
C MET A 223 18.17 10.54 -32.43
N LEU A 224 18.74 10.05 -31.32
CA LEU A 224 20.14 10.29 -30.96
C LEU A 224 21.11 9.68 -31.98
N VAL A 225 20.87 8.44 -32.40
CA VAL A 225 21.71 7.75 -33.42
C VAL A 225 21.63 8.43 -34.78
N ARG A 226 20.49 9.04 -35.12
CA ARG A 226 20.31 9.84 -36.34
C ARG A 226 21.02 11.21 -36.30
N GLY A 227 21.68 11.55 -35.20
CA GLY A 227 22.44 12.79 -35.06
C GLY A 227 21.60 14.00 -34.65
N ASN A 228 20.35 13.81 -34.21
CA ASN A 228 19.45 14.90 -33.80
C ASN A 228 19.74 15.35 -32.36
N ASN A 229 20.99 15.75 -32.09
CA ASN A 229 21.51 16.07 -30.76
C ASN A 229 21.55 17.57 -30.45
N GLU A 230 20.80 18.39 -31.19
CA GLU A 230 20.78 19.85 -31.02
C GLU A 230 20.36 20.28 -29.61
N SER A 231 19.43 19.53 -28.99
CA SER A 231 18.99 19.76 -27.60
C SER A 231 20.11 19.60 -26.56
N PHE A 232 21.26 19.03 -26.92
CA PHE A 232 22.38 18.80 -26.01
C PHE A 232 23.58 19.72 -26.25
N LYS A 233 23.62 20.50 -27.34
CA LYS A 233 24.79 21.32 -27.70
C LYS A 233 25.11 22.37 -26.63
N ASP A 234 24.08 23.01 -26.08
CA ASP A 234 24.17 24.00 -25.00
C ASP A 234 23.38 23.56 -23.76
N SER A 235 23.62 22.30 -23.34
CA SER A 235 22.83 21.60 -22.32
C SER A 235 22.63 22.34 -20.99
N PHE A 236 23.51 23.28 -20.63
CA PHE A 236 23.47 24.02 -19.37
C PHE A 236 23.20 25.52 -19.54
N GLU A 237 22.94 25.99 -20.76
CA GLU A 237 22.61 27.39 -20.99
C GLU A 237 21.26 27.74 -20.34
N ASN A 238 21.12 28.97 -19.82
CA ASN A 238 19.92 29.45 -19.13
C ASN A 238 19.51 28.63 -17.88
N THR A 239 20.47 27.95 -17.23
CA THR A 239 20.20 27.23 -15.98
C THR A 239 19.87 28.19 -14.84
N ASN A 240 18.68 28.03 -14.25
CA ASN A 240 18.26 28.77 -13.08
C ASN A 240 18.70 28.05 -11.80
N VAL A 241 19.75 28.56 -11.17
CA VAL A 241 20.31 28.01 -9.91
C VAL A 241 19.68 28.61 -8.65
N GLY A 242 18.53 29.28 -8.78
CA GLY A 242 17.79 29.79 -7.63
C GLY A 242 17.29 28.66 -6.72
N ILE A 243 17.28 28.91 -5.41
CA ILE A 243 16.81 27.95 -4.39
C ILE A 243 15.36 27.51 -4.66
N ASN A 244 14.49 28.45 -5.06
CA ASN A 244 13.08 28.17 -5.34
C ASN A 244 12.91 27.25 -6.58
N PRO A 245 13.48 27.57 -7.76
CA PRO A 245 13.48 26.68 -8.92
C PRO A 245 14.00 25.27 -8.64
N ILE A 246 15.14 25.17 -7.93
CA ILE A 246 15.71 23.89 -7.53
C ILE A 246 14.74 23.13 -6.63
N GLY A 247 14.17 23.79 -5.61
CA GLY A 247 13.21 23.18 -4.69
C GLY A 247 11.96 22.63 -5.40
N ILE A 248 11.37 23.39 -6.32
CA ILE A 248 10.22 22.95 -7.12
C ILE A 248 10.61 21.75 -8.01
N ALA A 249 11.78 21.80 -8.64
CA ALA A 249 12.22 20.71 -9.51
C ALA A 249 12.51 19.42 -8.73
N PHE A 250 13.12 19.50 -7.55
CA PHE A 250 13.29 18.35 -6.66
C PHE A 250 11.94 17.82 -6.17
N TYR A 251 11.00 18.70 -5.80
CA TYR A 251 9.66 18.28 -5.38
C TYR A 251 8.95 17.47 -6.49
N GLN A 252 9.02 17.96 -7.73
CA GLN A 252 8.44 17.27 -8.90
C GLN A 252 9.19 15.99 -9.27
N GLY A 253 10.51 15.98 -9.16
CA GLY A 253 11.33 14.78 -9.38
C GLY A 253 11.01 13.69 -8.36
N LEU A 254 10.97 14.04 -7.07
CA LEU A 254 10.64 13.11 -5.99
C LEU A 254 9.20 12.59 -6.09
N TRP A 255 8.26 13.42 -6.54
CA TRP A 255 6.88 12.97 -6.86
C TRP A 255 6.86 11.83 -7.88
N SER A 256 7.74 11.88 -8.88
CA SER A 256 7.85 10.82 -9.88
C SER A 256 8.49 9.53 -9.38
N TYR A 257 9.26 9.60 -8.29
CA TYR A 257 9.85 8.44 -7.65
C TYR A 257 9.01 7.90 -6.48
N ASP A 258 7.87 8.53 -6.17
CA ASP A 258 7.01 8.13 -5.05
C ASP A 258 6.55 6.66 -5.14
N GLY A 259 6.31 6.03 -3.99
CA GLY A 259 5.89 4.63 -3.88
C GLY A 259 7.02 3.66 -3.52
N TRP A 260 8.22 4.15 -3.26
CA TRP A 260 9.37 3.37 -2.83
C TRP A 260 9.21 2.75 -1.43
N ASN A 261 8.41 3.38 -0.57
CA ASN A 261 8.11 2.95 0.79
C ASN A 261 7.02 1.85 0.85
N ASN A 262 6.32 1.54 -0.26
CA ASN A 262 5.15 0.65 -0.26
C ASN A 262 5.45 -0.79 0.21
N LEU A 263 6.68 -1.28 0.01
CA LEU A 263 7.05 -2.63 0.47
C LEU A 263 6.94 -2.77 2.00
N ASN A 264 7.22 -1.69 2.74
CA ASN A 264 7.15 -1.66 4.19
C ASN A 264 5.73 -1.81 4.75
N TYR A 265 4.70 -1.65 3.91
CA TYR A 265 3.31 -1.86 4.30
C TYR A 265 2.87 -3.33 4.20
N VAL A 266 3.61 -4.15 3.46
CA VAL A 266 3.30 -5.57 3.20
C VAL A 266 4.37 -6.52 3.73
N THR A 267 5.17 -6.08 4.70
CA THR A 267 6.31 -6.83 5.27
C THR A 267 5.90 -8.19 5.83
N GLU A 268 4.69 -8.31 6.38
CA GLU A 268 4.18 -9.58 6.90
C GLU A 268 3.81 -10.59 5.79
N GLU A 269 3.59 -10.14 4.56
CA GLU A 269 3.25 -10.98 3.40
C GLU A 269 4.48 -11.48 2.63
N LEU A 270 5.67 -10.94 2.90
CA LEU A 270 6.91 -11.36 2.23
C LEU A 270 7.44 -12.71 2.74
N LYS A 271 7.84 -13.57 1.79
CA LYS A 271 8.65 -14.77 2.04
C LYS A 271 10.10 -14.36 2.31
N ARG A 272 10.56 -14.53 3.56
CA ARG A 272 11.93 -14.22 4.06
C ARG A 272 12.34 -12.73 3.90
N PRO A 273 11.78 -11.82 4.72
CA PRO A 273 12.00 -10.38 4.62
C PRO A 273 13.48 -9.96 4.64
N GLU A 274 14.30 -10.63 5.46
CA GLU A 274 15.72 -10.30 5.68
C GLU A 274 16.59 -10.36 4.43
N VAL A 275 16.26 -11.24 3.49
CA VAL A 275 17.04 -11.44 2.25
C VAL A 275 16.48 -10.59 1.11
N SER A 276 15.16 -10.34 1.11
CA SER A 276 14.48 -9.56 0.07
C SER A 276 14.59 -8.05 0.25
N GLU A 277 14.70 -7.55 1.49
CA GLU A 277 14.80 -6.11 1.76
C GLU A 277 16.23 -5.58 1.61
N ARG A 278 17.25 -6.44 1.72
CA ARG A 278 18.68 -6.07 1.53
C ARG A 278 19.17 -6.16 0.07
N ARG A 279 18.44 -6.83 -0.81
CA ARG A 279 18.82 -7.05 -2.22
C ARG A 279 18.04 -6.11 -3.12
#